data_AF-G4Q587-F1
#
_entry.id   AF-G4Q587-F1
#
_cell.length_a   1.000
_cell.length_b   1.000
_cell.length_c   1.000
_cell.angle_alpha   90.00
_cell.angle_beta   90.00
_cell.angle_gamma   90.00
#
_symmetry.space_group_name_H-M   'P 1'
#
loop_
_entity.id
_entity.type
_entity.pdbx_description
1 polymer ?
#
loop_
_entity_poly.entity_id
_entity_poly.type
_entity_poly.pdbx_seq_one_letter_code
_entity_poly.pdbx_strand_id
1 'polypeptide(L)' 'MSVIIAEELRAGYILGDPDNDQYLYMPGSEIGVDDPMCIFEDKDFKTDVHLKEAVEIAKKLTLKRVHHPLMGDRSY' A
#
# COMPACT_ATOMS: atom_id res chain seq x y z
N MET A 1 10.94 11.51 -2.54
CA MET A 1 9.64 10.88 -2.19
C MET A 1 8.72 11.03 -3.39
N SER A 2 8.04 9.97 -3.85
CA SER A 2 7.02 10.13 -4.92
C SER A 2 5.76 10.65 -4.25
N VAL A 3 5.38 11.89 -4.54
CA VAL A 3 4.20 12.54 -3.92
C VAL A 3 2.93 11.77 -4.26
N ILE A 4 2.81 11.33 -5.51
CA ILE A 4 1.63 10.63 -6.02
C ILE A 4 1.36 9.33 -5.26
N ILE A 5 2.38 8.49 -5.07
CA ILE A 5 2.23 7.19 -4.36
C ILE A 5 1.81 7.41 -2.91
N ALA A 6 2.40 8.40 -2.24
CA ALA A 6 2.06 8.73 -0.87
C ALA A 6 0.60 9.21 -0.74
N GLU A 7 0.14 10.04 -1.68
CA GLU A 7 -1.25 10.50 -1.74
C GLU A 7 -2.23 9.36 -2.05
N GLU A 8 -1.84 8.42 -2.92
CA GLU A 8 -2.64 7.23 -3.22
C GLU A 8 -2.86 6.36 -1.99
N LEU A 9 -1.79 6.06 -1.25
CA LEU A 9 -1.86 5.31 -0.01
C LEU A 9 -2.67 6.06 1.05
N ARG A 10 -2.48 7.37 1.20
CA ARG A 10 -3.28 8.20 2.14
C ARG A 10 -4.75 8.31 1.74
N ALA A 11 -5.08 8.18 0.46
CA ALA A 11 -6.47 8.09 0.00
C ALA A 11 -7.08 6.68 0.18
N GLY A 12 -6.27 5.73 0.66
CA GLY A 12 -6.62 4.33 0.90
C GLY A 12 -6.64 3.47 -0.36
N TYR A 13 -6.05 3.92 -1.47
CA TYR A 13 -5.91 3.05 -2.64
C TYR A 13 -4.90 1.94 -2.38
N ILE A 14 -5.19 0.77 -2.95
CA ILE A 14 -4.31 -0.39 -2.89
C ILE A 14 -3.39 -0.38 -4.10
N LEU A 15 -2.09 -0.41 -3.84
CA LEU A 15 -1.05 -0.60 -4.85
C LEU A 15 -0.62 -2.05 -4.83
N GLY A 16 -0.25 -2.62 -5.97
CA GLY A 16 0.17 -4.01 -6.01
C GLY A 16 0.63 -4.48 -7.37
N ASP A 17 1.00 -5.76 -7.37
CA ASP A 17 1.31 -6.59 -8.53
C ASP A 17 0.56 -7.93 -8.34
N PRO A 18 -0.61 -8.10 -9.00
CA PRO A 18 -1.42 -9.30 -8.85
C PRO A 18 -0.74 -10.54 -9.39
N ASP A 19 0.21 -10.40 -10.33
CA ASP A 19 0.95 -11.54 -10.89
C ASP A 19 1.93 -12.16 -9.87
N ASN A 20 2.30 -11.38 -8.84
CA ASN A 20 3.22 -11.79 -7.78
C ASN A 20 2.54 -11.95 -6.40
N ASP A 21 1.21 -11.78 -6.31
CA ASP A 21 0.46 -11.74 -5.04
C ASP A 21 1.03 -10.73 -4.04
N GLN A 22 1.39 -9.55 -4.56
CA GLN A 22 1.97 -8.46 -3.77
C GLN A 22 1.03 -7.25 -3.70
N TYR A 23 0.79 -6.78 -2.49
CA TYR A 23 -0.12 -5.67 -2.24
C TYR A 23 0.46 -4.74 -1.19
N LEU A 24 0.18 -3.45 -1.33
CA LEU A 24 0.64 -2.38 -0.45
C LEU A 24 -0.51 -1.41 -0.25
N TYR A 25 -0.91 -1.21 1.00
CA TYR A 25 -2.03 -0.34 1.33
C TYR A 25 -1.88 0.26 2.73
N MET A 26 -2.57 1.38 2.95
CA MET A 26 -2.68 1.99 4.28
C MET A 26 -3.96 1.47 4.95
N PRO A 27 -3.90 0.83 6.14
CA PRO A 27 -5.10 0.44 6.86
C PRO A 27 -6.01 1.64 7.14
N GLY A 28 -7.33 1.45 7.12
CA GLY A 28 -8.29 2.53 7.42
C GLY A 28 -8.04 3.25 8.75
N SER A 29 -7.49 2.55 9.75
CA SER A 29 -7.11 3.10 11.06
C SER A 29 -5.93 4.07 11.02
N GLU A 30 -5.12 4.06 9.95
CA GLU A 30 -3.93 4.90 9.77
C GLU A 30 -4.22 6.15 8.93
N ILE A 31 -5.43 6.26 8.37
CA ILE A 31 -5.82 7.40 7.54
C ILE A 31 -5.93 8.67 8.39
N GLY A 32 -5.17 9.70 8.02
CA GLY A 32 -5.14 10.98 8.75
C GLY A 32 -4.21 11.00 9.96
N VAL A 33 -3.46 9.92 10.23
CA VAL A 33 -2.42 9.87 11.25
C VAL A 33 -1.15 10.60 10.77
N ASP A 34 -0.42 11.22 11.71
CA ASP A 34 0.79 12.02 11.43
C ASP A 34 1.95 11.16 10.89
N ASP A 35 2.23 10.01 11.54
CA ASP A 35 3.21 9.01 11.12
C ASP A 35 2.51 7.67 10.83
N PRO A 36 1.83 7.55 9.66
CA PRO A 36 0.99 6.40 9.39
C PRO A 36 1.81 5.19 8.94
N MET A 37 1.32 4.03 9.34
CA MET A 37 1.82 2.74 8.88
C MET A 37 1.05 2.25 7.65
N CYS A 38 1.73 1.48 6.81
CA CYS A 38 1.15 0.76 5.68
C CYS A 38 1.45 -0.72 5.87
N ILE A 39 0.64 -1.58 5.25
CA ILE A 39 0.88 -3.01 5.21
C ILE A 39 1.39 -3.36 3.82
N PHE A 40 2.54 -4.02 3.77
CA PHE A 40 3.02 -4.72 2.59
C PHE A 40 2.72 -6.21 2.74
N GLU A 41 1.93 -6.75 1.81
CA GLU A 41 1.62 -8.16 1.67
C GLU A 41 2.49 -8.76 0.57
N ASP A 42 3.14 -9.88 0.88
CA ASP A 42 3.89 -10.71 -0.07
C ASP A 42 3.52 -12.17 0.20
N LYS A 43 2.58 -12.69 -0.59
CA LYS A 43 2.07 -14.06 -0.50
C LYS A 43 1.56 -14.39 0.92
N ASP A 44 2.40 -15.07 1.71
CA ASP A 44 2.07 -15.59 3.03
C ASP A 44 2.42 -14.62 4.17
N PHE A 45 3.08 -13.50 3.87
CA PHE A 45 3.57 -12.55 4.88
C PHE A 45 2.93 -11.18 4.73
N LYS A 46 2.67 -10.56 5.88
CA LYS A 46 2.28 -9.15 5.99
C LYS A 46 3.29 -8.46 6.88
N THR A 47 3.76 -7.30 6.45
CA THR A 47 4.75 -6.51 7.18
C THR A 47 4.27 -5.08 7.31
N ASP A 48 4.27 -4.55 8.54
CA ASP A 48 4.04 -3.14 8.80
C ASP A 48 5.26 -2.33 8.38
N VAL A 49 5.05 -1.33 7.53
CA VAL A 49 6.09 -0.44 7.01
C VAL A 49 5.64 1.01 7.14
N HIS A 50 6.54 1.91 7.52
CA HIS A 50 6.21 3.34 7.54
C HIS A 50 5.89 3.82 6.12
N LEU A 51 5.03 4.83 5.99
CA LEU A 51 4.65 5.39 4.68
C LEU A 51 5.86 5.72 3.78
N LYS A 52 6.95 6.22 4.35
CA LYS A 52 8.16 6.52 3.59
C LYS A 52 8.77 5.27 2.97
N GLU A 53 8.81 4.17 3.71
CA GLU A 53 9.33 2.88 3.23
C GLU A 53 8.37 2.24 2.22
N ALA A 54 7.07 2.28 2.50
CA ALA A 54 6.01 1.87 1.59
C ALA A 54 6.17 2.51 0.20
N VAL A 55 6.42 3.82 0.14
CA VAL A 55 6.64 4.55 -1.11
C VAL A 55 7.88 4.05 -1.87
N GLU A 56 8.96 3.68 -1.16
CA GLU A 56 10.16 3.16 -1.81
C GLU A 56 9.97 1.71 -2.29
N ILE A 57 9.23 0.88 -1.55
CA ILE A 57 8.80 -0.46 -1.97
C ILE A 57 7.97 -0.36 -3.26
N ALA A 58 6.93 0.48 -3.25
CA ALA A 58 6.05 0.68 -4.41
C ALA A 58 6.81 1.06 -5.67
N LYS A 59 7.80 1.96 -5.56
CA LYS A 59 8.66 2.33 -6.69
C LYS A 59 9.54 1.19 -7.15
N LYS A 60 10.22 0.52 -6.21
CA LYS A 60 11.20 -0.52 -6.50
C LYS A 60 10.54 -1.71 -7.21
N LEU A 61 9.34 -2.07 -6.79
CA LEU A 61 8.54 -3.15 -7.37
C LEU A 61 7.61 -2.65 -8.49
N THR A 62 7.62 -1.35 -8.79
CA THR A 62 6.76 -0.72 -9.80
C THR A 62 5.27 -1.02 -9.62
N LEU A 63 4.83 -1.08 -8.35
CA LEU A 63 3.45 -1.37 -7.99
C LEU A 63 2.49 -0.32 -8.56
N LYS A 64 1.32 -0.76 -8.98
CA LYS A 64 0.27 0.09 -9.57
C LYS A 64 -1.02 -0.05 -8.78
N ARG A 65 -1.97 0.86 -8.98
CA ARG A 65 -3.32 0.67 -8.43
C ARG A 65 -3.91 -0.64 -8.94
N VAL A 66 -4.46 -1.43 -8.02
CA VAL A 66 -5.03 -2.75 -8.32
C VAL A 66 -6.32 -2.96 -7.53
N HIS A 67 -7.07 -3.96 -7.95
CA HIS A 67 -8.18 -4.51 -7.20
C HIS A 67 -7.67 -5.66 -6.32
N HIS A 68 -7.68 -5.49 -5.01
CA HIS A 68 -7.30 -6.52 -4.07
C HIS A 68 -8.41 -7.61 -3.99
N PRO A 69 -8.07 -8.91 -4.04
CA PRO A 69 -9.07 -9.98 -4.05
C PRO A 69 -10.06 -9.99 -2.89
N LEU A 70 -9.62 -9.52 -1.70
CA LEU A 70 -10.45 -9.49 -0.49
C LEU A 70 -11.04 -8.12 -0.15
N MET A 71 -10.38 -7.02 -0.57
CA MET A 71 -10.70 -5.66 -0.11
C MET A 71 -11.24 -4.77 -1.24
N GLY A 72 -11.06 -5.18 -2.50
CA GLY A 72 -11.38 -4.37 -3.66
C GLY A 72 -10.36 -3.27 -3.91
N ASP A 73 -10.82 -2.08 -4.31
CA ASP A 73 -9.91 -0.99 -4.73
C ASP A 73 -9.36 -0.15 -3.56
N ARG A 74 -9.97 -0.27 -2.37
CA ARG A 74 -9.64 0.51 -1.17
C ARG A 74 -9.57 -0.35 0.08
N SER A 75 -8.80 0.12 1.05
CA SER A 75 -8.54 -0.55 2.34
C SER A 75 -9.48 -0.14 3.49
N TYR A 76 -10.57 0.59 3.19
CA TYR A 76 -11.62 0.99 4.14
C TYR A 76 -13.00 1.02 3.48
#